data_AF-A0A518BUM1-F1
#
_entry.id   AF-A0A518BUM1-F1
#
_cell.length_a   1.000
_cell.length_b   1.000
_cell.length_c   1.000
_cell.angle_alpha   90.00
_cell.angle_beta   90.00
_cell.angle_gamma   90.00
#
_symmetry.space_group_name_H-M   'P 1'
#
loop_
_entity.id
_entity.type
_entity.pdbx_description
1 polymer ?
#
loop_
_entity_poly.entity_id
_entity_poly.type
_entity_poly.pdbx_seq_one_letter_code
_entity_poly.pdbx_strand_id
1 'polypeptide(L)'
;MKKQAVAKIVISLLVIAAGAYLIFSSVNDTGGIPDQAYFYDLNTQQIVLMPKTTAAPVELDSGPHNGEPAGVKARVYACNGVEELLWLERYPLHLRDKVANGPMMSAPLEVRHPDDPDGKWVLKNSPEGQELTSTRFKELRDKAGGGVPREVFP
;
A
#
# COMPACT_ATOMS: atom_id res chain seq x y z
N MET A 1 30.01 24.36 -32.32
CA MET A 1 29.25 23.10 -32.27
C MET A 1 29.79 22.14 -31.19
N LYS A 2 29.63 22.43 -29.90
CA LYS A 2 30.16 21.57 -28.79
C LYS A 2 29.19 21.36 -27.61
N LYS A 3 27.93 21.84 -27.67
CA LYS A 3 26.98 21.77 -26.55
C LYS A 3 26.03 20.56 -26.57
N GLN A 4 25.92 19.84 -27.69
CA GLN A 4 24.97 18.72 -27.81
C GLN A 4 25.54 17.33 -27.46
N ALA A 5 26.87 17.17 -27.39
CA ALA A 5 27.49 15.90 -27.04
C ALA A 5 27.49 15.63 -25.51
N VAL A 6 27.55 16.69 -24.69
CA VAL A 6 27.62 16.57 -23.23
C VAL A 6 26.27 16.14 -22.62
N ALA A 7 25.15 16.59 -23.19
CA ALA A 7 23.82 16.28 -22.69
C ALA A 7 23.46 14.78 -22.79
N LYS A 8 23.96 14.07 -23.81
CA LYS A 8 23.66 12.63 -23.98
C LYS A 8 24.41 11.74 -22.98
N ILE A 9 25.62 12.12 -22.58
CA ILE A 9 26.44 11.33 -21.65
C ILE A 9 25.87 11.42 -20.22
N VAL A 10 25.32 12.58 -19.83
CA VAL A 10 24.73 12.77 -18.49
C VAL A 10 23.42 11.98 -18.32
N ILE A 11 22.60 11.89 -19.38
CA ILE A 11 21.34 11.14 -19.35
C ILE A 11 21.60 9.63 -19.25
N SER A 12 22.62 9.11 -19.93
CA SER A 12 22.97 7.69 -19.86
C SER A 12 23.48 7.24 -18.49
N LEU A 13 24.17 8.10 -17.74
CA LEU A 13 24.64 7.78 -16.37
C LEU A 13 23.51 7.80 -15.33
N LEU A 14 22.51 8.68 -15.49
CA LEU A 14 21.33 8.73 -14.62
C LEU A 14 20.43 7.48 -14.75
N VAL A 15 20.30 6.93 -15.97
CA VAL A 15 19.52 5.70 -16.20
C VAL A 15 20.21 4.46 -15.62
N ILE A 16 21.55 4.41 -15.64
CA ILE A 16 22.32 3.31 -15.03
C ILE A 16 22.26 3.40 -13.49
N ALA A 17 22.27 4.61 -12.91
CA ALA A 17 22.12 4.78 -11.46
C ALA A 17 20.70 4.42 -10.96
N ALA A 18 19.65 4.78 -11.70
CA ALA A 18 18.28 4.37 -11.37
C ALA A 18 18.06 2.86 -11.55
N GLY A 19 18.62 2.26 -12.61
CA GLY A 19 18.57 0.82 -12.83
C GLY A 19 19.37 0.01 -11.81
N ALA A 20 20.54 0.51 -11.39
CA ALA A 20 21.35 -0.13 -10.36
C ALA A 20 20.72 0.01 -8.95
N TYR A 21 20.01 1.11 -8.66
CA TYR A 21 19.29 1.24 -7.39
C TYR A 21 18.14 0.22 -7.28
N LEU A 22 17.39 -0.01 -8.37
CA LEU A 22 16.31 -1.01 -8.41
C LEU A 22 16.82 -2.45 -8.36
N ILE A 23 18.05 -2.73 -8.80
CA ILE A 23 18.66 -4.06 -8.72
C ILE A 23 19.34 -4.27 -7.35
N PHE A 24 19.96 -3.25 -6.75
CA PHE A 24 20.57 -3.38 -5.42
C PHE A 24 19.55 -3.42 -4.27
N SER A 25 18.38 -2.79 -4.43
CA SER A 25 17.29 -2.96 -3.46
C SER A 25 16.74 -4.39 -3.42
N SER A 26 16.97 -5.20 -4.47
CA SER A 26 16.56 -6.61 -4.48
C SER A 26 17.57 -7.58 -3.85
N VAL A 27 18.76 -7.10 -3.44
CA VAL A 27 19.87 -7.97 -2.97
C VAL A 27 20.20 -7.78 -1.49
N ASN A 28 19.67 -6.74 -0.84
CA ASN A 28 19.88 -6.49 0.61
C ASN A 28 18.68 -6.88 1.48
N ASP A 29 17.81 -7.77 1.01
CA ASP A 29 16.68 -8.26 1.79
C ASP A 29 17.18 -9.24 2.88
N THR A 30 17.80 -8.70 3.92
CA THR A 30 18.26 -9.43 5.10
C THR A 30 17.08 -9.81 5.97
N GLY A 31 16.13 -10.62 5.47
CA GLY A 31 15.11 -11.35 6.24
C GLY A 31 14.44 -10.58 7.39
N GLY A 32 14.38 -9.25 7.28
CA GLY A 32 13.95 -8.35 8.33
C GLY A 32 12.43 -8.29 8.31
N ILE A 33 11.80 -8.20 9.48
CA ILE A 33 10.39 -7.82 9.51
C ILE A 33 10.32 -6.41 8.93
N PRO A 34 9.56 -6.15 7.84
CA PRO A 34 9.48 -4.83 7.27
C PRO A 34 9.02 -3.84 8.34
N ASP A 35 9.77 -2.76 8.51
CA ASP A 35 9.54 -1.72 9.51
C ASP A 35 8.52 -0.68 9.03
N GLN A 36 8.29 -0.64 7.71
CA GLN A 36 7.35 0.25 7.04
C GLN A 36 6.14 -0.51 6.47
N ALA A 37 5.08 0.25 6.20
CA ALA A 37 3.88 -0.19 5.50
C ALA A 37 3.40 0.91 4.56
N TYR A 38 2.72 0.50 3.49
CA TYR A 38 2.01 1.41 2.60
C TYR A 38 0.76 1.96 3.29
N PHE A 39 0.64 3.28 3.28
CA PHE A 39 -0.58 4.01 3.62
C PHE A 39 -1.07 4.75 2.38
N TYR A 40 -2.37 4.97 2.30
CA TYR A 40 -3.06 5.64 1.21
C TYR A 40 -3.78 6.86 1.78
N ASP A 41 -3.54 8.01 1.16
CA ASP A 41 -4.23 9.26 1.48
C ASP A 41 -5.52 9.35 0.67
N LEU A 42 -6.67 9.33 1.33
CA LEU A 42 -7.98 9.38 0.68
C LEU A 42 -8.26 10.70 -0.06
N ASN A 43 -7.62 11.81 0.33
CA ASN A 43 -7.82 13.10 -0.31
C ASN A 43 -6.96 13.25 -1.56
N THR A 44 -5.69 12.85 -1.50
CA THR A 44 -4.73 13.03 -2.61
C THR A 44 -4.61 11.80 -3.50
N GLN A 45 -5.14 10.65 -3.05
CA GLN A 45 -5.03 9.35 -3.72
C GLN A 45 -3.58 8.87 -3.92
N GLN A 46 -2.68 9.31 -3.03
CA GLN A 46 -1.26 8.97 -3.07
C GLN A 46 -0.89 7.97 -1.99
N ILE A 47 0.12 7.16 -2.30
CA ILE A 47 0.74 6.25 -1.34
C ILE A 47 1.82 7.00 -0.54
N VAL A 48 1.81 6.82 0.78
CA VAL A 48 2.83 7.30 1.70
C VAL A 48 3.37 6.14 2.53
N LEU A 49 4.61 6.25 2.99
CA LEU A 49 5.25 5.23 3.83
C LEU A 49 5.18 5.64 5.30
N MET A 50 4.74 4.72 6.15
CA MET A 50 4.68 4.94 7.59
C MET A 50 5.16 3.69 8.35
N PRO A 51 5.50 3.80 9.64
CA PRO A 51 5.83 2.63 10.44
C PRO A 51 4.73 1.57 10.38
N LYS A 52 5.10 0.29 10.23
CA LYS A 52 4.15 -0.82 10.15
C LYS A 52 3.24 -0.92 11.38
N THR A 53 3.74 -0.48 12.53
CA THR A 53 3.04 -0.42 13.82
C THR A 53 1.97 0.68 13.90
N THR A 54 1.95 1.61 12.94
CA THR A 54 0.94 2.69 12.89
C THR A 54 -0.45 2.10 12.72
N ALA A 55 -1.39 2.51 13.59
CA ALA A 55 -2.79 2.10 13.54
C ALA A 55 -3.60 3.08 12.67
N ALA A 56 -4.19 2.57 11.59
CA ALA A 56 -5.07 3.35 10.71
C ALA A 56 -6.51 3.48 11.28
N PRO A 57 -7.23 4.59 11.03
CA PRO A 57 -6.80 5.70 10.19
C PRO A 57 -5.87 6.69 10.90
N VAL A 58 -5.12 7.50 10.15
CA VAL A 58 -4.17 8.50 10.66
C VAL A 58 -4.37 9.87 10.03
N GLU A 59 -4.02 10.91 10.78
CA GLU A 59 -3.99 12.26 10.25
C GLU A 59 -2.82 12.39 9.27
N LEU A 60 -3.08 13.02 8.14
CA LEU A 60 -2.10 13.36 7.12
C LEU A 60 -2.15 14.88 6.85
N ASP A 61 -1.13 15.40 6.19
CA ASP A 61 -1.03 16.83 5.86
C ASP A 61 -2.16 17.31 4.93
N SER A 62 -2.81 16.39 4.20
CA SER A 62 -3.99 16.67 3.37
C SER A 62 -5.25 17.00 4.18
N GLY A 63 -5.21 16.82 5.51
CA GLY A 63 -6.32 17.08 6.41
C GLY A 63 -7.36 15.95 6.44
N PRO A 64 -8.51 16.19 7.09
CA PRO A 64 -9.54 15.17 7.24
C PRO A 64 -10.24 14.88 5.90
N HIS A 65 -10.68 13.64 5.73
CA HIS A 65 -11.51 13.18 4.64
C HIS A 65 -12.89 12.81 5.20
N ASN A 66 -13.95 13.50 4.75
CA ASN A 66 -15.32 13.32 5.25
C ASN A 66 -15.45 13.41 6.80
N GLY A 67 -14.62 14.25 7.43
CA GLY A 67 -14.63 14.47 8.89
C GLY A 67 -13.84 13.44 9.69
N GLU A 68 -13.14 12.51 9.03
CA GLU A 68 -12.30 11.47 9.66
C GLU A 68 -10.84 11.60 9.18
N PRO A 69 -9.85 11.01 9.87
CA PRO A 69 -8.46 11.06 9.40
C PRO A 69 -8.31 10.37 8.03
N ALA A 70 -7.60 11.01 7.10
CA ALA A 70 -7.56 10.59 5.69
C ALA A 70 -6.60 9.42 5.39
N GLY A 71 -5.62 9.15 6.26
CA GLY A 71 -4.61 8.11 6.00
C GLY A 71 -5.09 6.72 6.41
N VAL A 72 -5.13 5.77 5.48
CA VAL A 72 -5.53 4.37 5.73
C VAL A 72 -4.45 3.39 5.25
N LYS A 73 -4.42 2.16 5.75
CA LYS A 73 -3.43 1.17 5.27
C LYS A 73 -3.79 0.73 3.85
N ALA A 74 -2.78 0.63 2.99
CA ALA A 74 -2.91 0.16 1.62
C ALA A 74 -2.38 -1.29 1.54
N ARG A 75 -3.20 -2.21 1.06
CA ARG A 75 -2.83 -3.63 0.97
C ARG A 75 -2.41 -3.95 -0.45
N VAL A 76 -1.09 -3.89 -0.68
CA VAL A 76 -0.45 -4.15 -1.97
C VAL A 76 -0.05 -5.61 -2.06
N TYR A 77 -0.36 -6.26 -3.18
CA TYR A 77 -0.02 -7.65 -3.43
C TYR A 77 0.61 -7.82 -4.81
N ALA A 78 1.52 -8.77 -4.92
CA ALA A 78 2.13 -9.20 -6.17
C ALA A 78 1.82 -10.65 -6.49
N CYS A 79 1.61 -10.96 -7.77
CA CYS A 79 1.43 -12.31 -8.30
C CYS A 79 2.13 -12.40 -9.67
N ASN A 80 3.07 -13.33 -9.84
CA ASN A 80 3.86 -13.52 -11.07
C ASN A 80 4.36 -12.22 -11.73
N GLY A 81 4.85 -11.27 -10.95
CA GLY A 81 5.38 -9.99 -11.45
C GLY A 81 4.32 -8.91 -11.74
N VAL A 82 3.03 -9.19 -11.54
CA VAL A 82 1.96 -8.20 -11.51
C VAL A 82 1.76 -7.73 -10.07
N GLU A 83 1.91 -6.44 -9.80
CA GLU A 83 1.71 -5.82 -8.49
C GLU A 83 0.52 -4.87 -8.52
N GLU A 84 -0.36 -4.94 -7.51
CA GLU A 84 -1.54 -4.09 -7.39
C GLU A 84 -1.91 -3.75 -5.94
N LEU A 85 -2.47 -2.55 -5.75
CA LEU A 85 -3.26 -2.21 -4.57
C LEU A 85 -4.61 -2.92 -4.64
N LEU A 86 -4.83 -3.86 -3.73
CA LEU A 86 -6.07 -4.66 -3.75
C LEU A 86 -7.19 -4.01 -2.95
N TRP A 87 -6.91 -3.53 -1.73
CA TRP A 87 -7.89 -2.86 -0.90
C TRP A 87 -7.23 -1.95 0.15
N LEU A 88 -8.05 -1.07 0.72
CA LEU A 88 -7.70 -0.21 1.83
C LEU A 88 -8.18 -0.83 3.14
N GLU A 89 -7.42 -0.65 4.23
CA GLU A 89 -7.73 -1.16 5.56
C GLU A 89 -7.65 -0.08 6.64
N ARG A 90 -8.59 -0.16 7.59
CA ARG A 90 -8.55 0.66 8.81
C ARG A 90 -9.17 -0.07 10.00
N TYR A 91 -8.88 0.41 11.20
CA TYR A 91 -9.70 0.08 12.37
C TYR A 91 -10.95 0.97 12.36
N PRO A 92 -12.11 0.48 12.86
CA PRO A 92 -13.21 1.35 13.22
C PRO A 92 -12.71 2.48 14.13
N LEU A 93 -13.17 3.71 13.89
CA LEU A 93 -12.65 4.90 14.58
C LEU A 93 -12.60 4.76 16.11
N HIS A 94 -13.67 4.22 16.70
CA HIS A 94 -13.78 4.01 18.15
C HIS A 94 -12.82 2.96 18.73
N LEU A 95 -12.10 2.21 17.89
CA LEU A 95 -11.09 1.21 18.27
C LEU A 95 -9.66 1.62 17.94
N ARG A 96 -9.45 2.59 17.04
CA ARG A 96 -8.12 2.98 16.55
C ARG A 96 -7.17 3.35 17.69
N ASP A 97 -7.61 4.20 18.62
CA ASP A 97 -6.78 4.62 19.75
C ASP A 97 -6.50 3.47 20.74
N LYS A 98 -7.40 2.48 20.82
CA LYS A 98 -7.15 1.29 21.66
C LYS A 98 -6.03 0.43 21.09
N VAL A 99 -5.98 0.30 19.75
CA VAL A 99 -4.92 -0.45 19.07
C VAL A 99 -3.58 0.29 19.11
N ALA A 100 -3.59 1.62 18.97
CA ALA A 100 -2.37 2.42 19.06
C ALA A 100 -1.67 2.28 20.43
N ASN A 101 -2.44 2.02 21.49
CA ASN A 101 -1.93 1.87 22.86
C ASN A 101 -1.63 0.41 23.27
N GLY A 102 -1.79 -0.56 22.37
CA GLY A 102 -1.44 -1.96 22.62
C GLY A 102 -2.05 -2.92 21.59
N PRO A 103 -1.37 -4.04 21.27
CA PRO A 103 -1.87 -4.98 20.25
C PRO A 103 -3.16 -5.64 20.69
N MET A 104 -4.28 -5.29 20.06
CA MET A 104 -5.50 -6.09 20.08
C MET A 104 -5.39 -7.16 18.99
N MET A 105 -5.03 -8.39 19.38
CA MET A 105 -4.89 -9.54 18.47
C MET A 105 -6.15 -9.84 17.63
N SER A 106 -7.32 -9.32 18.04
CA SER A 106 -8.62 -9.60 17.42
C SER A 106 -9.42 -8.34 17.09
N ALA A 107 -8.79 -7.16 17.00
CA ALA A 107 -9.53 -5.96 16.62
C ALA A 107 -10.12 -6.12 15.21
N PRO A 108 -11.43 -5.88 15.01
CA PRO A 108 -12.04 -5.94 13.70
C PRO A 108 -11.40 -4.88 12.80
N LEU A 109 -11.10 -5.28 11.56
CA LEU A 109 -10.67 -4.37 10.51
C LEU A 109 -11.85 -4.10 9.58
N GLU A 110 -11.91 -2.89 9.08
CA GLU A 110 -12.75 -2.50 7.97
C GLU A 110 -11.92 -2.45 6.69
N VAL A 111 -12.52 -2.87 5.57
CA VAL A 111 -11.94 -2.85 4.24
C VAL A 111 -12.79 -2.01 3.30
N ARG A 112 -12.16 -1.50 2.25
CA ARG A 112 -12.81 -0.79 1.15
C ARG A 112 -12.03 -0.90 -0.14
N HIS A 113 -12.72 -0.76 -1.27
CA HIS A 113 -12.10 -0.71 -2.59
C HIS A 113 -11.28 0.58 -2.77
N PRO A 114 -10.07 0.54 -3.37
CA PRO A 114 -9.27 1.74 -3.58
C PRO A 114 -9.88 2.68 -4.62
N ASP A 115 -10.56 2.13 -5.64
CA ASP A 115 -11.21 2.93 -6.70
C ASP A 115 -12.51 3.63 -6.24
N ASP A 116 -12.96 3.37 -5.00
CA ASP A 116 -14.11 4.03 -4.39
C ASP A 116 -13.73 4.64 -3.03
N PRO A 117 -12.95 5.75 -3.03
CA PRO A 117 -12.44 6.38 -1.81
C PRO A 117 -13.54 7.03 -0.95
N ASP A 118 -14.74 7.24 -1.48
CA ASP A 118 -15.92 7.71 -0.74
C ASP A 118 -16.90 6.58 -0.40
N GLY A 119 -16.58 5.35 -0.81
CA GLY A 119 -17.38 4.16 -0.60
C GLY A 119 -17.53 3.77 0.87
N LYS A 120 -18.46 2.84 1.11
CA LYS A 120 -18.73 2.31 2.44
C LYS A 120 -17.57 1.44 2.94
N TRP A 121 -17.22 1.63 4.20
CA TRP A 121 -16.35 0.71 4.94
C TRP A 121 -17.13 -0.53 5.40
N VAL A 122 -16.57 -1.70 5.15
CA VAL A 122 -17.21 -2.98 5.51
C VAL A 122 -16.27 -3.80 6.37
N LEU A 123 -16.80 -4.52 7.35
CA LEU A 123 -15.97 -5.39 8.19
C LEU A 123 -15.29 -6.46 7.34
N LYS A 124 -13.96 -6.59 7.44
CA LYS A 124 -13.15 -7.53 6.67
C LYS A 124 -13.64 -8.98 6.79
N ASN A 125 -14.11 -9.35 7.98
CA ASN A 125 -14.59 -10.70 8.29
C ASN A 125 -16.10 -10.90 8.05
N SER A 126 -16.82 -9.88 7.57
CA SER A 126 -18.21 -10.05 7.11
C SER A 126 -18.23 -10.76 5.75
N PRO A 127 -19.38 -11.29 5.31
CA PRO A 127 -19.53 -11.82 3.95
C PRO A 127 -19.12 -10.81 2.87
N GLU A 128 -19.51 -9.54 3.02
CA GLU A 128 -19.18 -8.45 2.09
C GLU A 128 -17.66 -8.18 2.04
N GLY A 129 -16.98 -8.15 3.19
CA GLY A 129 -15.53 -7.97 3.25
C GLY A 129 -14.74 -9.18 2.71
N GLN A 130 -15.23 -10.39 2.95
CA GLN A 130 -14.65 -11.62 2.40
C GLN A 130 -14.83 -11.70 0.88
N GLU A 131 -16.00 -11.32 0.37
CA GLU A 131 -16.27 -11.25 -1.05
C GLU A 131 -15.36 -10.22 -1.73
N LEU A 132 -15.24 -9.01 -1.17
CA LEU A 132 -14.34 -7.98 -1.67
C LEU A 132 -12.91 -8.49 -1.76
N THR A 133 -12.35 -9.00 -0.66
CA THR A 133 -10.94 -9.43 -0.61
C THR A 133 -10.66 -10.65 -1.50
N SER A 134 -11.57 -11.64 -1.53
CA SER A 134 -11.42 -12.83 -2.38
C SER A 134 -11.56 -12.53 -3.87
N THR A 135 -12.46 -11.61 -4.25
CA THR A 135 -12.63 -11.17 -5.64
C THR A 135 -11.37 -10.49 -6.14
N ARG A 136 -10.80 -9.55 -5.36
CA ARG A 136 -9.56 -8.86 -5.73
C ARG A 136 -8.37 -9.80 -5.87
N PHE A 137 -8.26 -10.80 -4.99
CA PHE A 137 -7.24 -11.84 -5.15
C PHE A 137 -7.41 -12.66 -6.42
N LYS A 138 -8.65 -13.02 -6.75
CA LYS A 138 -8.96 -13.75 -7.97
C LYS A 138 -8.61 -12.91 -9.20
N GLU A 139 -8.99 -11.64 -9.24
CA GLU A 139 -8.68 -10.73 -10.33
C GLU A 139 -7.18 -10.55 -10.54
N LEU A 140 -6.41 -10.35 -9.46
CA LEU A 140 -4.96 -10.28 -9.54
C LEU A 140 -4.36 -11.57 -10.12
N ARG A 141 -4.82 -12.73 -9.64
CA ARG A 141 -4.35 -14.02 -10.14
C ARG A 141 -4.70 -14.24 -11.61
N ASP A 142 -5.92 -13.90 -12.01
CA ASP A 142 -6.39 -14.05 -13.37
C ASP A 142 -5.59 -13.12 -14.31
N LYS A 143 -5.32 -11.88 -13.88
CA LYS A 143 -4.45 -10.93 -14.59
C LYS A 143 -3.00 -11.42 -14.68
N ALA A 144 -2.49 -12.08 -13.65
CA ALA A 144 -1.15 -12.64 -13.57
C ALA A 144 -0.97 -13.99 -14.29
N GLY A 145 -2.04 -14.55 -14.89
CA GLY A 145 -2.02 -15.86 -15.54
C GLY A 145 -1.89 -17.03 -14.56
N GLY A 146 -2.34 -16.88 -13.31
CA GLY A 146 -2.22 -17.86 -12.23
C GLY A 146 -1.30 -17.39 -11.09
N GLY A 147 -0.97 -18.32 -10.18
CA GLY A 147 -0.03 -18.07 -9.07
C GLY A 147 -0.70 -17.84 -7.72
N VAL A 148 0.15 -17.58 -6.72
CA VAL A 148 -0.25 -17.29 -5.33
C VAL A 148 0.12 -15.84 -5.02
N PRO A 149 -0.88 -14.95 -4.85
CA PRO A 149 -0.63 -13.58 -4.42
C PRO A 149 0.13 -13.51 -3.10
N ARG A 150 1.11 -12.62 -3.02
CA ARG A 150 1.89 -12.33 -1.80
C ARG A 150 1.84 -10.86 -1.49
N GLU A 151 1.70 -10.52 -0.21
CA GLU A 151 1.70 -9.13 0.22
C GLU A 151 3.08 -8.53 -0.03
N VAL A 152 3.10 -7.32 -0.61
CA VAL A 152 4.31 -6.55 -0.85
C VAL A 152 4.46 -5.55 0.28
N PHE A 153 5.67 -5.49 0.85
CA PHE A 153 6.06 -4.49 1.83
C PHE A 153 7.10 -3.55 1.20
N PRO A 154 7.10 -2.26 1.56
CA PRO A 154 8.12 -1.30 1.13
C PRO A 154 9.51 -1.63 1.68
#